data_AF-A0AAE8FQ75-F1
#
_entry.id   AF-A0AAE8FQ75-F1
#
_cell.length_a   1.000
_cell.length_b   1.000
_cell.length_c   1.000
_cell.angle_alpha   90.00
_cell.angle_beta   90.00
_cell.angle_gamma   90.00
#
_symmetry.space_group_name_H-M   'P 1'
#
loop_
_entity.id
_entity.type
_entity.pdbx_description
1 polymer ?
#
loop_
_entity_poly.entity_id
_entity_poly.type
_entity_poly.pdbx_seq_one_letter_code
_entity_poly.pdbx_strand_id
1 'polypeptide(L)'
;DNEFLEVNGLYDSENGALDEEKIQEATRRAMEELIKREDFKDLTWSASLHYNTDNIHVHIASVEINPSRERGKFKPKTLYNMKSSFVNSLLDKQKDLDKINSLIRDNLIQGKKEMSFKEDIEMRKMVKEIVQKLPSDKRQWHYNYNSMQEVRPLIDNLTKYY
;
A
#
# COMPACT_ATOMS: atom_id res chain seq x y z
N ASP A 1 -14.64 12.71 -7.58
CA ASP A 1 -14.80 14.11 -8.01
C ASP A 1 -14.71 14.11 -9.52
N ASN A 2 -15.65 14.78 -10.19
CA ASN A 2 -15.71 14.79 -11.65
C ASN A 2 -14.50 15.53 -12.23
N GLU A 3 -14.04 16.60 -11.56
CA GLU A 3 -12.81 17.33 -11.95
C GLU A 3 -11.59 16.41 -12.00
N PHE A 4 -11.46 15.50 -11.03
CA PHE A 4 -10.37 14.52 -11.04
C PHE A 4 -10.44 13.59 -12.26
N LEU A 5 -11.64 13.19 -12.68
CA LEU A 5 -11.80 12.32 -13.85
C LEU A 5 -11.46 13.09 -15.14
N GLU A 6 -11.85 14.36 -15.25
CA GLU A 6 -11.53 15.23 -16.38
C GLU A 6 -10.02 15.47 -16.52
N VAL A 7 -9.35 15.84 -15.43
CA VAL A 7 -7.90 16.10 -15.42
C VAL A 7 -7.10 14.86 -15.86
N ASN A 8 -7.63 13.66 -15.60
CA ASN A 8 -6.98 12.41 -15.99
C ASN A 8 -7.49 11.83 -17.32
N GLY A 9 -8.30 12.58 -18.07
CA GLY A 9 -8.82 12.19 -19.38
C GLY A 9 -9.78 11.00 -19.34
N LEU A 10 -10.47 10.81 -18.20
CA LEU A 10 -11.41 9.71 -17.97
C LEU A 10 -12.86 10.15 -18.15
N TYR A 11 -13.12 11.46 -18.09
CA TYR A 11 -14.45 12.05 -18.24
C TYR A 11 -14.35 13.33 -19.04
N ASP A 12 -15.35 13.61 -19.85
CA ASP A 12 -15.52 14.84 -20.59
C ASP A 12 -16.89 15.42 -20.24
N SER A 13 -16.93 16.55 -19.53
CA SER A 13 -18.19 17.19 -19.13
C SER A 13 -18.88 17.94 -20.27
N GLU A 14 -18.20 18.24 -21.37
CA GLU A 14 -18.82 18.96 -22.50
C GLU A 14 -19.80 18.06 -23.25
N ASN A 15 -19.48 16.77 -23.38
CA ASN A 15 -20.31 15.78 -24.09
C ASN A 15 -20.80 14.63 -23.20
N GLY A 16 -20.38 14.59 -21.93
CA GLY A 16 -20.76 13.54 -20.97
C GLY A 16 -20.07 12.20 -21.20
N ALA A 17 -19.02 12.14 -22.03
CA ALA A 17 -18.32 10.90 -22.33
C ALA A 17 -17.48 10.45 -21.14
N LEU A 18 -17.66 9.20 -20.72
CA LEU A 18 -16.96 8.57 -19.61
C LEU A 18 -16.22 7.33 -20.12
N ASP A 19 -14.97 7.15 -19.70
CA ASP A 19 -14.22 5.91 -19.91
C ASP A 19 -14.75 4.81 -18.97
N GLU A 20 -15.94 4.29 -19.31
CA GLU A 20 -16.63 3.27 -18.52
C GLU A 20 -15.79 2.01 -18.39
N GLU A 21 -15.03 1.63 -19.43
CA GLU A 21 -14.20 0.43 -19.43
C GLU A 21 -13.12 0.50 -18.35
N LYS A 22 -12.39 1.62 -18.25
CA LYS A 22 -11.41 1.81 -17.16
C LYS A 22 -12.04 1.83 -15.78
N ILE A 23 -13.21 2.44 -15.62
CA ILE A 23 -13.91 2.46 -14.32
C ILE A 23 -14.36 1.05 -13.94
N GLN A 24 -14.85 0.27 -14.91
CA GLN A 24 -15.22 -1.12 -14.68
C GLN A 24 -14.00 -1.97 -14.32
N GLU A 25 -12.87 -1.82 -15.00
CA GLU A 25 -11.64 -2.53 -14.67
C GLU A 25 -11.13 -2.16 -13.27
N ALA A 26 -11.08 -0.85 -12.94
CA ALA A 26 -10.69 -0.38 -11.62
C ALA A 26 -11.62 -0.93 -10.52
N THR A 27 -12.93 -1.02 -10.79
CA THR A 27 -13.92 -1.64 -9.89
C THR A 27 -13.61 -3.12 -9.67
N ARG A 28 -13.33 -3.88 -10.74
CA ARG A 28 -12.99 -5.31 -10.65
C ARG A 28 -11.73 -5.52 -9.80
N ARG A 29 -10.66 -4.76 -10.04
CA ARG A 29 -9.41 -4.85 -9.24
C ARG A 29 -9.61 -4.47 -7.78
N ALA A 30 -10.51 -3.54 -7.48
CA ALA A 30 -10.87 -3.20 -6.10
C ALA A 30 -11.61 -4.36 -5.40
N MET A 31 -12.52 -5.04 -6.12
CA MET A 31 -13.24 -6.20 -5.59
C MET A 31 -12.34 -7.42 -5.41
N GLU A 32 -11.35 -7.64 -6.28
CA GLU A 32 -10.33 -8.67 -6.10
C GLU A 32 -9.54 -8.47 -4.79
N GLU A 33 -9.15 -7.23 -4.48
CA GLU A 33 -8.47 -6.91 -3.23
C GLU A 33 -9.37 -7.11 -2.00
N LEU A 34 -10.68 -6.85 -2.11
CA LEU A 34 -11.64 -7.18 -1.06
C LEU A 34 -11.67 -8.68 -0.80
N ILE A 35 -11.93 -9.47 -1.85
CA ILE A 35 -12.05 -10.93 -1.80
C ILE A 35 -10.81 -11.55 -1.19
N LYS A 36 -9.63 -11.15 -1.68
CA LYS A 36 -8.33 -11.67 -1.23
C LYS A 36 -8.03 -11.36 0.24
N ARG A 37 -8.35 -10.15 0.72
CA ARG A 37 -7.96 -9.72 2.08
C ARG A 37 -8.96 -10.10 3.16
N GLU A 38 -10.21 -10.27 2.78
CA GLU A 38 -11.26 -10.77 3.66
C GLU A 38 -11.38 -12.30 3.61
N ASP A 39 -10.57 -12.97 2.78
CA ASP A 39 -10.51 -14.43 2.59
C ASP A 39 -11.88 -15.01 2.18
N PHE A 40 -12.57 -14.32 1.28
CA PHE A 40 -13.83 -14.80 0.76
C PHE A 40 -13.62 -15.91 -0.26
N LYS A 41 -14.34 -17.03 -0.07
CA LYS A 41 -14.31 -18.17 -1.00
C LYS A 41 -15.43 -18.10 -2.03
N ASP A 42 -16.65 -17.78 -1.58
CA ASP A 42 -17.88 -17.84 -2.37
C ASP A 42 -18.64 -16.50 -2.34
N LEU A 43 -17.94 -15.38 -2.60
CA LEU A 43 -18.56 -14.05 -2.68
C LEU A 43 -19.05 -13.79 -4.11
N THR A 44 -20.36 -13.56 -4.25
CA THR A 44 -20.97 -13.05 -5.48
C THR A 44 -21.25 -11.56 -5.32
N TRP A 45 -21.08 -10.78 -6.39
CA TRP A 45 -21.34 -9.33 -6.36
C TRP A 45 -21.85 -8.81 -7.70
N SER A 46 -22.53 -7.69 -7.64
CA SER A 46 -22.95 -6.91 -8.80
C SER A 46 -22.64 -5.43 -8.56
N ALA A 47 -22.53 -4.67 -9.65
CA ALA A 47 -22.28 -3.24 -9.58
C ALA A 47 -23.11 -2.45 -10.61
N SER A 48 -23.43 -1.21 -10.29
CA SER A 48 -24.02 -0.23 -11.21
C SER A 48 -23.20 1.05 -11.20
N LEU A 49 -22.97 1.61 -12.38
CA LEU A 49 -22.26 2.88 -12.58
C LEU A 49 -23.28 3.97 -12.86
N HIS A 50 -23.31 5.01 -12.02
CA HIS A 50 -24.17 6.18 -12.17
C HIS A 50 -23.31 7.40 -12.46
N TYR A 51 -23.59 8.08 -13.57
CA TYR A 51 -22.88 9.30 -13.99
C TYR A 51 -23.82 10.47 -14.32
N ASN A 52 -25.13 10.29 -14.18
CA ASN A 52 -26.14 11.34 -14.31
C ASN A 52 -26.53 11.95 -12.96
N THR A 53 -25.59 11.99 -12.01
CA THR A 53 -25.75 12.50 -10.65
C THR A 53 -24.60 13.45 -10.32
N ASP A 54 -24.69 14.23 -9.24
CA ASP A 54 -23.67 15.22 -8.83
C ASP A 54 -22.22 14.72 -8.95
N ASN A 55 -21.96 13.48 -8.54
CA ASN A 55 -20.68 12.81 -8.76
C ASN A 55 -20.89 11.48 -9.48
N ILE A 56 -19.95 11.14 -10.37
CA ILE A 56 -19.86 9.80 -10.95
C ILE A 56 -19.49 8.80 -9.85
N HIS A 57 -20.29 7.76 -9.67
CA HIS A 57 -20.09 6.76 -8.63
C HIS A 57 -20.55 5.36 -9.04
N VAL A 58 -19.95 4.36 -8.41
CA VAL A 58 -20.28 2.94 -8.59
C VAL A 58 -20.94 2.43 -7.31
N HIS A 59 -22.16 1.90 -7.42
CA HIS A 59 -22.77 1.10 -6.36
C HIS A 59 -22.33 -0.34 -6.51
N ILE A 60 -22.02 -1.00 -5.40
CA ILE A 60 -21.64 -2.40 -5.36
C ILE A 60 -22.49 -3.10 -4.31
N ALA A 61 -23.11 -4.22 -4.69
CA ALA A 61 -23.78 -5.13 -3.78
C ALA A 61 -23.06 -6.48 -3.80
N SER A 62 -22.82 -7.07 -2.64
CA SER A 62 -22.13 -8.35 -2.53
C SER A 62 -22.80 -9.26 -1.51
N VAL A 63 -22.80 -10.56 -1.76
CA VAL A 63 -23.38 -11.59 -0.91
C VAL A 63 -22.45 -12.80 -0.84
N GLU A 64 -22.24 -13.33 0.36
CA GLU A 64 -21.65 -14.66 0.54
C GLU A 64 -22.77 -15.69 0.45
N ILE A 65 -22.64 -16.66 -0.45
CA ILE A 65 -23.63 -17.74 -0.59
C ILE A 65 -23.69 -18.56 0.71
N ASN A 66 -22.51 -18.83 1.28
CA ASN A 66 -22.34 -19.47 2.58
C ASN A 66 -21.67 -18.47 3.53
N PRO A 67 -22.42 -17.78 4.42
CA PRO A 67 -21.85 -16.75 5.27
C PRO A 67 -20.70 -17.26 6.14
N SER A 68 -19.49 -16.72 5.95
CA SER A 68 -18.32 -17.06 6.79
C SER A 68 -18.30 -16.32 8.13
N ARG A 69 -19.18 -15.33 8.30
CA ARG A 69 -19.20 -14.40 9.44
C ARG A 69 -20.62 -13.93 9.76
N GLU A 70 -20.86 -13.60 11.02
CA GLU A 70 -22.15 -13.09 11.49
C GLU A 70 -22.41 -11.62 11.10
N ARG A 71 -21.34 -10.84 10.88
CA ARG A 71 -21.42 -9.40 10.55
C ARG A 71 -20.63 -9.08 9.29
N GLY A 72 -21.27 -8.41 8.34
CA GLY A 72 -20.68 -7.99 7.06
C GLY A 72 -19.76 -6.77 7.09
N LYS A 73 -19.22 -6.39 8.27
CA LYS A 73 -18.34 -5.21 8.36
C LYS A 73 -16.92 -5.58 7.92
N PHE A 74 -16.41 -4.89 6.90
CA PHE A 74 -15.03 -5.07 6.43
C PHE A 74 -14.00 -4.38 7.32
N LYS A 75 -12.77 -4.90 7.32
CA LYS A 75 -11.66 -4.31 8.08
C LYS A 75 -11.31 -2.94 7.47
N PRO A 76 -11.01 -1.89 8.26
CA PRO A 76 -10.61 -0.59 7.72
C PRO A 76 -9.41 -0.66 6.76
N LYS A 77 -8.44 -1.53 7.07
CA LYS A 77 -7.27 -1.78 6.20
C LYS A 77 -7.68 -2.36 4.84
N THR A 78 -8.67 -3.24 4.80
CA THR A 78 -9.20 -3.76 3.53
C THR A 78 -9.79 -2.64 2.69
N LEU A 79 -10.66 -1.81 3.28
CA LEU A 79 -11.28 -0.67 2.59
C LEU A 79 -10.23 0.31 2.04
N TYR A 80 -9.15 0.55 2.79
CA TYR A 80 -8.04 1.36 2.31
C TYR A 80 -7.35 0.75 1.08
N ASN A 81 -7.09 -0.56 1.10
CA ASN A 81 -6.46 -1.24 -0.02
C ASN A 81 -7.36 -1.29 -1.26
N MET A 82 -8.67 -1.46 -1.08
CA MET A 82 -9.63 -1.37 -2.20
C MET A 82 -9.57 0.01 -2.87
N LYS A 83 -9.60 1.09 -2.08
CA LYS A 83 -9.49 2.47 -2.59
C LYS A 83 -8.18 2.69 -3.34
N SER A 84 -7.07 2.22 -2.76
CA SER A 84 -5.75 2.30 -3.39
C SER A 84 -5.70 1.56 -4.72
N SER A 85 -6.17 0.30 -4.75
CA SER A 85 -6.23 -0.53 -5.96
C SER A 85 -7.07 0.12 -7.06
N PHE A 86 -8.24 0.67 -6.68
CA PHE A 86 -9.12 1.38 -7.59
C PHE A 86 -8.40 2.57 -8.25
N VAL A 87 -7.84 3.48 -7.46
CA VAL A 87 -7.17 4.69 -7.99
C VAL A 87 -5.95 4.34 -8.84
N ASN A 88 -5.14 3.36 -8.42
CA ASN A 88 -3.95 2.96 -9.17
C ASN A 88 -4.29 2.33 -10.51
N SER A 89 -5.36 1.53 -10.56
CA SER A 89 -5.85 0.92 -11.80
C SER A 89 -6.46 1.95 -12.74
N LEU A 90 -7.19 2.91 -12.18
CA LEU A 90 -7.85 3.96 -12.94
C LEU A 90 -6.86 4.88 -13.67
N LEU A 91 -5.71 5.15 -13.05
CA LEU A 91 -4.70 6.07 -13.60
C LEU A 91 -3.65 5.39 -14.49
N ASP A 92 -3.78 4.07 -14.74
CA ASP A 92 -2.75 3.23 -15.38
C ASP A 92 -1.33 3.49 -14.83
N LYS A 93 -1.26 3.83 -13.53
CA LYS A 93 -0.02 4.21 -12.85
C LYS A 93 0.86 3.00 -12.56
N GLN A 94 0.59 1.84 -13.14
CA GLN A 94 1.43 0.66 -12.94
C GLN A 94 2.88 0.97 -13.34
N LYS A 95 3.10 1.67 -14.45
CA LYS A 95 4.44 2.10 -14.88
C LYS A 95 5.07 3.13 -13.95
N ASP A 96 4.29 4.08 -13.44
CA ASP A 96 4.79 5.08 -12.49
C ASP A 96 5.09 4.48 -11.12
N LEU A 97 4.27 3.53 -10.67
CA LEU A 97 4.48 2.76 -9.45
C LEU A 97 5.67 1.82 -9.59
N ASP A 98 5.83 1.16 -10.74
CA ASP A 98 6.99 0.34 -11.06
C ASP A 98 8.26 1.20 -11.09
N LYS A 99 8.16 2.43 -11.61
CA LYS A 99 9.25 3.41 -11.60
C LYS A 99 9.53 3.97 -10.21
N ILE A 100 8.52 4.21 -9.38
CA ILE A 100 8.70 4.60 -7.97
C ILE A 100 9.34 3.45 -7.20
N ASN A 101 8.85 2.22 -7.38
CA ASN A 101 9.42 1.03 -6.76
C ASN A 101 10.84 0.78 -7.25
N SER A 102 11.15 0.98 -8.53
CA SER A 102 12.51 0.88 -9.06
C SER A 102 13.38 1.99 -8.49
N LEU A 103 12.94 3.25 -8.46
CA LEU A 103 13.69 4.35 -7.85
C LEU A 103 13.94 4.14 -6.36
N ILE A 104 12.97 3.59 -5.62
CA ILE A 104 13.16 3.17 -4.21
C ILE A 104 14.21 2.06 -4.15
N ARG A 105 14.11 1.04 -5.01
CA ARG A 105 15.04 -0.10 -5.03
C ARG A 105 16.46 0.32 -5.44
N ASP A 106 16.59 1.20 -6.41
CA ASP A 106 17.85 1.63 -6.99
C ASP A 106 18.50 2.69 -6.09
N ASN A 107 17.76 3.71 -5.64
CA ASN A 107 18.34 4.77 -4.80
C ASN A 107 18.47 4.39 -3.32
N LEU A 108 17.56 3.57 -2.75
CA LEU A 108 17.63 3.19 -1.33
C LEU A 108 18.25 1.82 -1.10
N ILE A 109 18.34 0.91 -2.08
CA ILE A 109 18.93 -0.44 -1.88
C ILE A 109 20.25 -0.61 -2.64
N GLN A 110 20.49 0.13 -3.73
CA GLN A 110 21.75 0.06 -4.48
C GLN A 110 22.83 0.98 -3.91
N GLY A 111 22.48 2.20 -3.45
CA GLY A 111 23.39 3.04 -2.65
C GLY A 111 23.83 2.36 -1.33
N LYS A 112 23.06 1.37 -0.89
CA LYS A 112 23.33 0.50 0.25
C LYS A 112 24.25 -0.68 -0.06
N LYS A 113 24.48 -1.01 -1.34
CA LYS A 113 25.36 -2.10 -1.82
C LYS A 113 26.78 -1.64 -2.14
N GLU A 114 26.99 -0.34 -2.41
CA GLU A 114 28.31 0.18 -2.78
C GLU A 114 29.22 0.48 -1.58
N MET A 115 28.69 0.61 -0.37
CA MET A 115 29.50 0.53 0.85
C MET A 115 29.52 -0.90 1.36
N SER A 116 30.59 -1.61 1.04
CA SER A 116 30.91 -2.90 1.65
C SER A 116 30.98 -2.73 3.17
N PHE A 117 29.99 -3.26 3.91
CA PHE A 117 30.01 -3.34 5.37
C PHE A 117 31.32 -3.92 5.95
N LYS A 118 32.07 -4.67 5.13
CA LYS A 118 33.39 -5.20 5.50
C LYS A 118 34.50 -4.14 5.52
N GLU A 119 34.39 -3.12 4.67
CA GLU A 119 35.39 -2.06 4.46
C GLU A 119 35.17 -0.85 5.37
N ASP A 120 33.91 -0.58 5.77
CA ASP A 120 33.60 0.53 6.68
C ASP A 120 33.89 0.18 8.15
N ILE A 121 35.07 0.61 8.62
CA ILE A 121 35.56 0.40 9.99
C ILE A 121 34.65 1.08 11.03
N GLU A 122 34.12 2.28 10.73
CA GLU A 122 33.31 3.04 11.68
C GLU A 122 31.91 2.46 11.81
N MET A 123 31.30 2.04 10.70
CA MET A 123 30.03 1.32 10.71
C MET A 123 30.14 0.01 11.53
N ARG A 124 31.26 -0.71 11.42
CA ARG A 124 31.51 -1.93 12.23
C ARG A 124 31.65 -1.63 13.72
N LYS A 125 32.29 -0.52 14.09
CA LYS A 125 32.37 -0.08 15.48
C LYS A 125 30.99 0.24 16.03
N MET A 126 30.18 1.01 15.29
CA MET A 126 28.81 1.36 15.67
C MET A 126 27.93 0.11 15.85
N VAL A 127 27.97 -0.83 14.91
CA VAL A 127 27.22 -2.09 15.02
C VAL A 127 27.69 -2.93 16.22
N LYS A 128 28.99 -3.00 16.47
CA LYS A 128 29.54 -3.73 17.62
C LYS A 128 29.05 -3.13 18.94
N GLU A 129 29.02 -1.81 19.06
CA GLU A 129 28.51 -1.12 20.24
C GLU A 129 27.01 -1.39 20.46
N ILE A 130 26.20 -1.34 19.39
CA ILE A 130 24.78 -1.68 19.44
C ILE A 130 24.60 -3.10 19.95
N VAL A 131 25.29 -4.08 19.36
CA VAL A 131 25.16 -5.51 19.73
C VAL A 131 25.55 -5.76 21.19
N GLN A 132 26.54 -5.05 21.73
CA GLN A 132 26.94 -5.18 23.14
C GLN A 132 25.89 -4.66 24.12
N LYS A 133 25.06 -3.70 23.71
CA LYS A 133 24.04 -3.07 24.55
C LYS A 133 22.63 -3.62 24.32
N LEU A 134 22.44 -4.50 23.33
CA LEU A 134 21.16 -5.16 23.08
C LEU A 134 20.76 -6.07 24.25
N PRO A 135 19.46 -6.14 24.59
CA PRO A 135 18.98 -7.08 25.59
C PRO A 135 19.22 -8.51 25.13
N SER A 136 19.55 -9.41 26.06
CA SER A 136 19.85 -10.81 25.78
C SER A 136 18.69 -11.55 25.11
N ASP A 137 17.45 -11.14 25.43
CA ASP A 137 16.24 -11.67 24.82
C ASP A 137 15.95 -10.99 23.46
N LYS A 138 16.18 -11.76 22.39
CA LYS A 138 15.95 -11.31 21.01
C LYS A 138 14.50 -10.94 20.70
N ARG A 139 13.52 -11.42 21.48
CA ARG A 139 12.10 -11.04 21.31
C ARG A 139 11.85 -9.58 21.67
N GLN A 140 12.79 -8.95 22.38
CA GLN A 140 12.70 -7.55 22.78
C GLN A 140 13.37 -6.61 21.78
N TRP A 141 13.94 -7.13 20.68
CA TRP A 141 14.63 -6.36 19.64
C TRP A 141 13.64 -5.65 18.70
N HIS A 142 12.62 -5.03 19.28
CA HIS A 142 11.74 -4.11 18.58
C HIS A 142 12.15 -2.70 18.96
N TYR A 143 12.35 -1.84 17.97
CA TYR A 143 12.83 -0.47 18.18
C TYR A 143 12.06 0.27 19.29
N ASN A 144 10.72 0.12 19.34
CA ASN A 144 9.84 0.74 20.34
C ASN A 144 9.71 -0.01 21.67
N TYR A 145 10.47 -1.09 21.90
CA TYR A 145 10.42 -1.85 23.16
C TYR A 145 11.17 -1.12 24.29
N ASN A 146 10.71 -1.22 25.54
CA ASN A 146 11.28 -0.45 26.65
C ASN A 146 12.76 -0.78 26.93
N SER A 147 13.16 -2.05 26.83
CA SER A 147 14.57 -2.46 27.00
C SER A 147 15.51 -1.97 25.90
N MET A 148 14.98 -1.33 24.86
CA MET A 148 15.76 -0.73 23.78
C MET A 148 16.04 0.76 24.00
N GLN A 149 15.52 1.39 25.08
CA GLN A 149 15.63 2.83 25.29
C GLN A 149 17.07 3.37 25.19
N GLU A 150 18.04 2.67 25.76
CA GLU A 150 19.46 3.06 25.72
C GLU A 150 20.14 2.75 24.39
N VAL A 151 19.58 1.82 23.60
CA VAL A 151 20.12 1.38 22.31
C VAL A 151 19.56 2.20 21.15
N ARG A 152 18.35 2.76 21.29
CA ARG A 152 17.68 3.57 20.25
C ARG A 152 18.56 4.70 19.69
N PRO A 153 19.21 5.55 20.52
CA PRO A 153 20.03 6.63 19.99
C PRO A 153 21.21 6.11 19.14
N LEU A 154 21.74 4.92 19.46
CA LEU A 154 22.82 4.30 18.70
C LEU A 154 22.34 3.77 17.35
N ILE A 155 21.14 3.17 17.32
CA ILE A 155 20.48 2.73 16.08
C ILE A 155 20.15 3.94 15.19
N ASP A 156 19.66 5.03 15.78
CA ASP A 156 19.35 6.27 15.06
C ASP A 156 20.62 6.89 14.46
N ASN A 157 21.72 6.87 15.21
CA ASN A 157 23.01 7.34 14.72
C ASN A 157 23.53 6.49 13.55
N LEU A 158 23.48 5.16 13.67
CA LEU A 158 23.84 4.25 12.58
C LEU A 158 22.95 4.46 11.34
N THR A 159 21.67 4.76 11.53
CA THR A 159 20.71 5.02 10.45
C THR A 159 20.93 6.38 9.78
N LYS A 160 21.49 7.36 10.50
CA LYS A 160 21.86 8.66 9.91
C LYS A 160 23.20 8.61 9.18
N TYR A 161 24.10 7.73 9.64
CA TYR A 161 25.39 7.48 9.00
C TYR A 161 25.24 6.78 7.63
N TYR A 162 24.07 6.19 7.35
CA TYR A 162 23.80 5.32 6.21
C TYR A 162 22.61 5.79 5.38
#